data_AF-A0A660W9B9-F1
#
_entry.id   AF-A0A660W9B9-F1
#
_cell.length_a   1.000
_cell.length_b   1.000
_cell.length_c   1.000
_cell.angle_alpha   90.00
_cell.angle_beta   90.00
_cell.angle_gamma   90.00
#
_symmetry.space_group_name_H-M   'P 1'
#
loop_
_entity.id
_entity.type
_entity.pdbx_description
1 polymer ?
#
loop_
_entity_poly.entity_id
_entity_poly.type
_entity_poly.pdbx_seq_one_letter_code
_entity_poly.pdbx_strand_id
1 'polypeptide(L)'
;MRYFKPIAASLAGAVLALAILAGLRATLLRPSVPAARPTSKPASQPTSKSTTQPTKQTPTQVVCEPTSKPTPKPTSKPASQPTLRPTSVPAAPLAREQMLAGDQALARGDTAKAIRMFALAVKSSPKNPDALQGLAMAMLAAEQFHEAIPVYRKLLKIQPDNATARFNLALALAREAKFLEAQKVYHDLLELRPGFIQARANLAMMYQTQAKLTAAGRQWREIISRQPSYAAAHLGLGEVLMDLNDPRGAMQAFVAATKLQPRNASAWLNLAAAAKSAGSGGRAMFALRKSLALAPHDAEAWAMLGDISLEIYRAKGDRPRAIEAVQAWKRSLEIDPNQPRLTKLVRIYDRPAKDR
;
A
#
# COMPACT_ATOMS: atom_id res chain seq x y z
N MET A 1 -2.49 22.68 36.32
CA MET A 1 -3.06 21.39 35.84
C MET A 1 -2.60 21.15 34.41
N ARG A 2 -2.38 19.89 34.00
CA ARG A 2 -1.89 19.54 32.65
C ARG A 2 -3.07 19.31 31.69
N TYR A 3 -3.20 20.13 30.66
CA TYR A 3 -4.05 19.85 29.49
C TYR A 3 -3.17 19.61 28.26
N PHE A 4 -2.57 18.42 28.22
CA PHE A 4 -1.98 17.86 27.00
C PHE A 4 -2.86 16.65 26.64
N LYS A 5 -3.85 16.85 25.76
CA LYS A 5 -4.66 15.72 25.26
C LYS A 5 -3.77 14.87 24.36
N PRO A 6 -3.62 13.55 24.60
CA PRO A 6 -2.93 12.68 23.65
C PRO A 6 -3.79 12.51 22.40
N ILE A 7 -3.37 13.09 21.29
CA ILE A 7 -4.05 13.02 19.98
C ILE A 7 -4.12 11.56 19.45
N ALA A 8 -3.22 10.70 19.91
CA ALA A 8 -3.09 9.30 19.49
C ALA A 8 -4.35 8.43 19.67
N ALA A 9 -5.18 8.69 20.68
CA ALA A 9 -6.23 7.73 21.09
C ALA A 9 -7.41 7.58 20.11
N SER A 10 -7.81 8.65 19.41
CA SER A 10 -8.98 8.63 18.52
C SER A 10 -8.62 8.44 17.04
N LEU A 11 -7.44 8.90 16.62
CA LEU A 11 -7.00 8.79 15.22
C LEU A 11 -6.43 7.42 14.88
N ALA A 12 -5.86 6.66 15.83
CA ALA A 12 -5.21 5.37 15.54
C ALA A 12 -6.13 4.35 14.83
N GLY A 13 -7.44 4.35 15.13
CA GLY A 13 -8.42 3.50 14.44
C GLY A 13 -8.68 3.91 13.00
N ALA A 14 -8.86 5.22 12.74
CA ALA A 14 -9.05 5.75 11.39
C ALA A 14 -7.76 5.64 10.55
N VAL A 15 -6.60 5.83 11.17
CA VAL A 15 -5.28 5.65 10.55
C VAL A 15 -5.02 4.18 10.20
N LEU A 16 -5.53 3.20 10.97
CA LEU A 16 -5.45 1.79 10.56
C LEU A 16 -6.20 1.53 9.24
N ALA A 17 -7.40 2.10 9.08
CA ALA A 17 -8.14 2.03 7.81
C ALA A 17 -7.37 2.74 6.68
N LEU A 18 -6.96 3.99 6.88
CA LEU A 18 -6.31 4.83 5.87
C LEU A 18 -4.91 4.32 5.46
N ALA A 19 -4.11 3.80 6.39
CA ALA A 19 -2.79 3.24 6.10
C ALA A 19 -2.89 1.91 5.33
N ILE A 20 -3.87 1.06 5.66
CA ILE A 20 -4.11 -0.18 4.89
C ILE A 20 -4.69 0.16 3.51
N LEU A 21 -5.59 1.15 3.39
CA LEU A 21 -6.07 1.68 2.11
C LEU A 21 -4.92 2.16 1.20
N ALA A 22 -4.01 2.98 1.75
CA ALA A 22 -2.84 3.49 1.03
C ALA A 22 -1.90 2.36 0.58
N GLY A 23 -1.63 1.38 1.45
CA GLY A 23 -0.81 0.20 1.14
C GLY A 23 -1.40 -0.68 0.04
N LEU A 24 -2.72 -0.82 -0.02
CA LEU A 24 -3.42 -1.56 -1.07
C LEU A 24 -3.20 -0.92 -2.44
N ARG A 25 -3.44 0.39 -2.56
CA ARG A 25 -3.40 1.13 -3.84
C ARG A 25 -1.99 1.14 -4.46
N ALA A 26 -0.94 1.19 -3.64
CA ALA A 26 0.44 1.12 -4.12
C ALA A 26 0.88 -0.29 -4.53
N THR A 27 0.24 -1.34 -3.99
CA THR A 27 0.60 -2.74 -4.22
C THR A 27 -0.15 -3.35 -5.42
N LEU A 28 -1.43 -3.03 -5.57
CA LEU A 28 -2.30 -3.57 -6.63
C LEU A 28 -2.00 -3.03 -8.04
N LEU A 29 -1.32 -1.88 -8.17
CA LEU A 29 -0.93 -1.31 -9.48
C LEU A 29 0.44 -1.77 -10.01
N ARG A 30 1.14 -2.70 -9.32
CA ARG A 30 2.34 -3.33 -9.90
C ARG A 30 1.92 -4.55 -10.73
N PRO A 31 2.12 -4.55 -12.08
CA PRO A 31 1.89 -5.75 -12.87
C PRO A 31 2.85 -6.85 -12.41
N SER A 32 2.31 -8.05 -12.16
CA SER A 32 3.08 -9.22 -11.81
C SER A 32 3.90 -9.68 -13.02
N VAL A 33 5.22 -9.49 -12.97
CA VAL A 33 6.15 -10.08 -13.94
C VAL A 33 6.03 -11.61 -13.84
N PRO A 34 5.65 -12.32 -14.93
CA PRO A 34 5.53 -13.77 -14.89
C PRO A 34 6.92 -14.40 -14.70
N ALA A 35 7.00 -15.43 -13.85
CA ALA A 35 8.26 -16.10 -13.53
C ALA A 35 8.84 -16.79 -14.78
N ALA A 36 10.03 -16.34 -15.21
CA ALA A 36 10.75 -16.98 -16.31
C ALA A 36 11.16 -18.41 -15.92
N ARG A 37 10.76 -19.40 -16.72
CA ARG A 37 11.33 -20.75 -16.62
C ARG A 37 12.75 -20.76 -17.20
N PRO A 38 13.69 -21.53 -16.63
CA PRO A 38 14.99 -21.73 -17.24
C PRO A 38 14.83 -22.61 -18.49
N THR A 39 15.40 -22.15 -19.62
CA THR A 39 15.62 -22.97 -20.82
C THR A 39 17.10 -23.03 -21.13
N SER A 40 17.56 -24.18 -21.60
CA SER A 40 18.98 -24.46 -21.86
C SER A 40 19.47 -23.83 -23.17
N LYS A 41 20.68 -23.28 -23.12
CA LYS A 41 21.58 -23.01 -24.27
C LYS A 41 22.02 -24.33 -24.95
N PRO A 42 22.71 -24.35 -26.13
CA PRO A 42 23.59 -23.29 -26.67
C PRO A 42 23.52 -23.01 -28.21
N ALA A 43 24.36 -22.03 -28.63
CA ALA A 43 24.81 -21.73 -30.01
C ALA A 43 23.75 -21.16 -30.99
N SER A 44 24.06 -20.35 -32.02
CA SER A 44 25.33 -19.81 -32.56
C SER A 44 25.23 -18.29 -32.87
N GLN A 45 26.32 -17.64 -33.30
CA GLN A 45 26.39 -16.22 -33.69
C GLN A 45 26.14 -15.98 -35.21
N PRO A 46 25.99 -14.71 -35.69
CA PRO A 46 25.18 -14.40 -36.88
C PRO A 46 25.95 -14.04 -38.18
N THR A 47 25.20 -13.98 -39.28
CA THR A 47 25.53 -13.24 -40.52
C THR A 47 24.34 -12.35 -40.95
N SER A 48 24.51 -11.50 -41.97
CA SER A 48 23.73 -10.25 -42.07
C SER A 48 23.36 -9.78 -43.49
N LYS A 49 22.32 -8.93 -43.55
CA LYS A 49 21.98 -7.91 -44.57
C LYS A 49 21.29 -8.36 -45.87
N SER A 50 20.40 -7.45 -46.31
CA SER A 50 20.01 -7.11 -47.68
C SER A 50 19.10 -8.06 -48.49
N THR A 51 18.29 -7.60 -49.46
CA THR A 51 17.68 -6.27 -49.76
C THR A 51 16.60 -6.48 -50.86
N THR A 52 15.74 -5.48 -51.12
CA THR A 52 14.87 -5.29 -52.31
C THR A 52 13.62 -6.18 -52.52
N GLN A 53 12.47 -5.49 -52.42
CA GLN A 53 11.22 -5.63 -53.19
C GLN A 53 11.43 -5.18 -54.67
N PRO A 54 10.43 -5.12 -55.61
CA PRO A 54 8.99 -5.45 -55.52
C PRO A 54 8.38 -6.16 -56.78
N THR A 55 7.03 -6.11 -56.88
CA THR A 55 6.15 -6.02 -58.08
C THR A 55 5.45 -7.26 -58.72
N LYS A 56 4.10 -7.16 -58.68
CA LYS A 56 3.10 -7.28 -59.77
C LYS A 56 2.59 -8.64 -60.33
N GLN A 57 1.26 -8.76 -60.21
CA GLN A 57 0.25 -9.11 -61.25
C GLN A 57 0.06 -10.58 -61.73
N THR A 58 -1.13 -11.09 -61.42
CA THR A 58 -1.96 -12.09 -62.14
C THR A 58 -2.35 -11.61 -63.58
N PRO A 59 -2.87 -12.44 -64.53
CA PRO A 59 -3.97 -13.41 -64.31
C PRO A 59 -4.11 -14.68 -65.23
N THR A 60 -5.13 -15.50 -64.91
CA THR A 60 -5.99 -16.44 -65.71
C THR A 60 -5.48 -17.24 -66.94
N GLN A 61 -5.74 -18.57 -66.97
CA GLN A 61 -6.60 -19.33 -67.95
C GLN A 61 -6.60 -20.87 -67.62
N VAL A 62 -7.74 -21.63 -67.63
CA VAL A 62 -8.51 -22.28 -68.75
C VAL A 62 -7.67 -23.37 -69.48
N VAL A 63 -8.12 -24.59 -69.84
CA VAL A 63 -9.46 -25.24 -69.99
C VAL A 63 -9.69 -26.38 -68.93
N CYS A 64 -10.45 -27.49 -69.01
CA CYS A 64 -11.23 -28.23 -70.06
C CYS A 64 -12.39 -29.09 -69.47
N GLU A 65 -13.06 -29.90 -70.31
CA GLU A 65 -14.15 -30.88 -70.03
C GLU A 65 -13.88 -32.23 -70.77
N PRO A 66 -14.81 -33.19 -71.06
CA PRO A 66 -16.22 -33.42 -70.62
C PRO A 66 -16.64 -34.89 -70.29
N THR A 67 -17.87 -35.12 -69.79
CA THR A 67 -18.90 -36.03 -70.41
C THR A 67 -20.27 -36.12 -69.69
N SER A 68 -21.35 -35.84 -70.46
CA SER A 68 -22.75 -36.36 -70.42
C SER A 68 -23.46 -36.86 -69.13
N LYS A 69 -24.50 -36.10 -68.70
CA LYS A 69 -25.98 -36.39 -68.64
C LYS A 69 -26.52 -37.82 -68.35
N PRO A 70 -27.80 -37.99 -67.87
CA PRO A 70 -28.81 -37.00 -67.40
C PRO A 70 -29.49 -37.33 -66.03
N THR A 71 -30.37 -36.43 -65.56
CA THR A 71 -31.26 -36.61 -64.38
C THR A 71 -32.63 -37.23 -64.73
N PRO A 72 -33.35 -37.73 -63.71
CA PRO A 72 -34.74 -37.28 -63.50
C PRO A 72 -34.95 -36.55 -62.15
N LYS A 73 -36.16 -36.00 -61.94
CA LYS A 73 -36.54 -35.09 -60.85
C LYS A 73 -37.51 -35.77 -59.83
N PRO A 74 -38.14 -35.11 -58.84
CA PRO A 74 -37.97 -35.49 -57.44
C PRO A 74 -39.22 -36.09 -56.76
N THR A 75 -39.02 -36.75 -55.61
CA THR A 75 -40.07 -37.04 -54.62
C THR A 75 -39.64 -36.60 -53.22
N SER A 76 -40.61 -36.44 -52.31
CA SER A 76 -40.51 -35.51 -51.18
C SER A 76 -40.41 -36.17 -49.80
N LYS A 77 -39.58 -35.59 -48.93
CA LYS A 77 -39.77 -35.54 -47.47
C LYS A 77 -38.88 -34.47 -46.84
N PRO A 78 -39.33 -33.69 -45.84
CA PRO A 78 -38.45 -32.79 -45.11
C PRO A 78 -37.51 -33.59 -44.20
N ALA A 79 -36.19 -33.43 -44.38
CA ALA A 79 -35.22 -33.93 -43.42
C ALA A 79 -35.20 -33.01 -42.17
N SER A 80 -35.03 -33.60 -40.99
CA SER A 80 -35.02 -32.88 -39.72
C SER A 80 -33.89 -31.85 -39.63
N GLN A 81 -34.13 -30.77 -38.89
CA GLN A 81 -33.10 -29.78 -38.56
C GLN A 81 -31.87 -30.45 -37.91
N PRO A 82 -30.64 -30.02 -38.22
CA PRO A 82 -29.45 -30.51 -37.51
C PRO A 82 -29.50 -30.00 -36.06
N THR A 83 -29.74 -30.91 -35.12
CA THR A 83 -29.67 -30.60 -33.68
C THR A 83 -28.24 -30.31 -33.30
N LEU A 84 -27.91 -29.02 -33.23
CA LEU A 84 -26.66 -28.51 -32.65
C LEU A 84 -26.56 -29.02 -31.21
N ARG A 85 -25.80 -30.11 -31.00
CA ARG A 85 -25.34 -30.48 -29.67
C ARG A 85 -24.58 -29.27 -29.10
N PRO A 86 -24.96 -28.70 -27.95
CA PRO A 86 -24.11 -27.73 -27.28
C PRO A 86 -22.81 -28.44 -26.93
N THR A 87 -21.73 -28.07 -27.62
CA THR A 87 -20.39 -28.60 -27.34
C THR A 87 -20.00 -28.15 -25.96
N SER A 88 -20.03 -29.08 -25.00
CA SER A 88 -19.64 -28.84 -23.62
C SER A 88 -18.12 -28.60 -23.57
N VAL A 89 -17.74 -27.33 -23.76
CA VAL A 89 -16.35 -26.85 -23.65
C VAL A 89 -15.77 -27.42 -22.35
N PRO A 90 -14.69 -28.22 -22.41
CA PRO A 90 -14.16 -28.86 -21.22
C PRO A 90 -13.85 -27.83 -20.14
N ALA A 91 -14.15 -28.20 -18.88
CA ALA A 91 -14.24 -27.22 -17.80
C ALA A 91 -12.92 -26.47 -17.51
N ALA A 92 -11.76 -27.04 -17.87
CA ALA A 92 -10.46 -26.40 -17.73
C ALA A 92 -10.20 -25.29 -18.78
N PRO A 93 -10.35 -25.51 -20.11
CA PRO A 93 -10.44 -24.43 -21.10
C PRO A 93 -11.38 -23.29 -20.71
N LEU A 94 -12.63 -23.61 -20.33
CA LEU A 94 -13.63 -22.60 -19.97
C LEU A 94 -13.21 -21.77 -18.73
N ALA A 95 -12.65 -22.42 -17.71
CA ALA A 95 -12.15 -21.71 -16.52
C ALA A 95 -10.96 -20.78 -16.84
N ARG A 96 -10.10 -21.14 -17.82
CA ARG A 96 -8.96 -20.29 -18.24
C ARG A 96 -9.42 -19.03 -18.96
N GLU A 97 -10.40 -19.13 -19.85
CA GLU A 97 -11.01 -17.98 -20.52
C GLU A 97 -11.66 -17.02 -19.50
N GLN A 98 -12.39 -17.60 -18.54
CA GLN A 98 -13.03 -16.85 -17.47
C GLN A 98 -12.01 -16.16 -16.54
N MET A 99 -10.87 -16.81 -16.22
CA MET A 99 -9.77 -16.15 -15.51
C MET A 99 -9.20 -14.96 -16.29
N LEU A 100 -8.86 -15.15 -17.56
CA LEU A 100 -8.28 -14.10 -18.42
C LEU A 100 -9.20 -12.88 -18.53
N ALA A 101 -10.51 -13.10 -18.65
CA ALA A 101 -11.50 -12.03 -18.64
C ALA A 101 -11.60 -11.31 -17.28
N GLY A 102 -11.31 -12.00 -16.17
CA GLY A 102 -11.18 -11.44 -14.83
C GLY A 102 -9.91 -10.60 -14.65
N ASP A 103 -8.75 -11.09 -15.11
CA ASP A 103 -7.48 -10.36 -15.12
C ASP A 103 -7.60 -9.05 -15.92
N GLN A 104 -8.20 -9.12 -17.12
CA GLN A 104 -8.49 -7.94 -17.94
C GLN A 104 -9.51 -6.98 -17.30
N ALA A 105 -10.34 -7.44 -16.36
CA ALA A 105 -11.26 -6.57 -15.63
C ALA A 105 -10.52 -5.85 -14.48
N LEU A 106 -9.68 -6.58 -13.71
CA LEU A 106 -8.79 -5.97 -12.71
C LEU A 106 -7.86 -4.92 -13.32
N ALA A 107 -7.26 -5.21 -14.48
CA ALA A 107 -6.38 -4.28 -15.20
C ALA A 107 -7.09 -2.98 -15.64
N ARG A 108 -8.44 -2.96 -15.68
CA ARG A 108 -9.28 -1.79 -15.97
C ARG A 108 -9.90 -1.16 -14.70
N GLY A 109 -9.63 -1.71 -13.51
CA GLY A 109 -10.27 -1.31 -12.26
C GLY A 109 -11.72 -1.79 -12.09
N ASP A 110 -12.23 -2.60 -13.00
CA ASP A 110 -13.59 -3.17 -12.97
C ASP A 110 -13.62 -4.40 -12.04
N THR A 111 -13.57 -4.13 -10.73
CA THR A 111 -13.53 -5.16 -9.69
C THR A 111 -14.82 -6.00 -9.67
N ALA A 112 -15.98 -5.39 -9.94
CA ALA A 112 -17.26 -6.10 -10.00
C ALA A 112 -17.29 -7.17 -11.11
N LYS A 113 -16.84 -6.83 -12.33
CA LYS A 113 -16.70 -7.80 -13.41
C LYS A 113 -15.59 -8.81 -13.13
N ALA A 114 -14.48 -8.39 -12.52
CA ALA A 114 -13.42 -9.32 -12.11
C ALA A 114 -13.94 -10.41 -11.17
N ILE A 115 -14.63 -10.03 -10.09
CA ILE A 115 -15.26 -10.95 -9.14
C ILE A 115 -16.21 -11.90 -9.87
N ARG A 116 -17.10 -11.38 -10.74
CA ARG A 116 -18.01 -12.21 -11.54
C ARG A 116 -17.26 -13.24 -12.40
N MET A 117 -16.22 -12.82 -13.13
CA MET A 117 -15.50 -13.70 -14.05
C MET A 117 -14.66 -14.75 -13.31
N PHE A 118 -13.98 -14.39 -12.22
CA PHE A 118 -13.30 -15.38 -11.38
C PHE A 118 -14.27 -16.31 -10.62
N ALA A 119 -15.44 -15.84 -10.21
CA ALA A 119 -16.46 -16.70 -9.61
C ALA A 119 -17.00 -17.75 -10.60
N LEU A 120 -17.13 -17.39 -11.88
CA LEU A 120 -17.40 -18.34 -12.96
C LEU A 120 -16.24 -19.34 -13.12
N ALA A 121 -14.99 -18.87 -13.15
CA ALA A 121 -13.82 -19.75 -13.23
C ALA A 121 -13.73 -20.75 -12.06
N VAL A 122 -14.06 -20.32 -10.84
CA VAL A 122 -14.15 -21.17 -9.65
C VAL A 122 -15.35 -22.12 -9.72
N LYS A 123 -16.46 -21.74 -10.36
CA LYS A 123 -17.59 -22.66 -10.62
C LYS A 123 -17.20 -23.75 -11.64
N SER A 124 -16.48 -23.38 -12.70
CA SER A 124 -15.98 -24.33 -13.71
C SER A 124 -14.82 -25.19 -13.21
N SER A 125 -13.96 -24.68 -12.33
CA SER A 125 -12.86 -25.46 -11.74
C SER A 125 -12.71 -25.21 -10.22
N PRO A 126 -13.53 -25.88 -9.37
CA PRO A 126 -13.61 -25.57 -7.93
C PRO A 126 -12.35 -25.82 -7.09
N LYS A 127 -11.29 -26.43 -7.66
CA LYS A 127 -9.99 -26.68 -7.02
C LYS A 127 -8.83 -25.96 -7.73
N ASN A 128 -9.09 -25.13 -8.74
CA ASN A 128 -8.04 -24.34 -9.40
C ASN A 128 -7.54 -23.23 -8.43
N PRO A 129 -6.26 -23.24 -8.01
CA PRO A 129 -5.74 -22.26 -7.07
C PRO A 129 -5.69 -20.85 -7.66
N ASP A 130 -5.38 -20.72 -8.96
CA ASP A 130 -5.23 -19.42 -9.63
C ASP A 130 -6.60 -18.71 -9.74
N ALA A 131 -7.66 -19.47 -10.05
CA ALA A 131 -9.03 -18.96 -10.07
C ALA A 131 -9.51 -18.52 -8.67
N LEU A 132 -9.15 -19.27 -7.63
CA LEU A 132 -9.44 -18.92 -6.23
C LEU A 132 -8.64 -17.68 -5.78
N GLN A 133 -7.39 -17.56 -6.20
CA GLN A 133 -6.54 -16.42 -5.89
C GLN A 133 -7.05 -15.16 -6.58
N GLY A 134 -7.38 -15.23 -7.87
CA GLY A 134 -7.99 -14.13 -8.63
C GLY A 134 -9.30 -13.65 -8.01
N LEU A 135 -10.19 -14.57 -7.63
CA LEU A 135 -11.45 -14.25 -6.95
C LEU A 135 -11.20 -13.51 -5.62
N ALA A 136 -10.35 -14.05 -4.76
CA ALA A 136 -10.08 -13.49 -3.44
C ALA A 136 -9.32 -12.15 -3.51
N MET A 137 -8.45 -11.96 -4.51
CA MET A 137 -7.78 -10.68 -4.77
C MET A 137 -8.74 -9.63 -5.33
N ALA A 138 -9.67 -10.03 -6.20
CA ALA A 138 -10.71 -9.13 -6.72
C ALA A 138 -11.67 -8.68 -5.61
N MET A 139 -12.04 -9.59 -4.69
CA MET A 139 -12.81 -9.27 -3.48
C MET A 139 -12.05 -8.30 -2.57
N LEU A 140 -10.75 -8.50 -2.31
CA LEU A 140 -9.95 -7.51 -1.57
C LEU A 140 -9.89 -6.13 -2.25
N ALA A 141 -9.77 -6.09 -3.57
CA ALA A 141 -9.74 -4.84 -4.33
C ALA A 141 -11.10 -4.11 -4.33
N ALA A 142 -12.20 -4.85 -4.13
CA ALA A 142 -13.54 -4.31 -3.92
C ALA A 142 -13.90 -4.08 -2.43
N GLU A 143 -12.94 -4.28 -1.51
CA GLU A 143 -13.11 -4.18 -0.06
C GLU A 143 -14.15 -5.16 0.54
N GLN A 144 -14.44 -6.25 -0.19
CA GLN A 144 -15.28 -7.39 0.23
C GLN A 144 -14.46 -8.36 1.11
N PHE A 145 -14.05 -7.88 2.28
CA PHE A 145 -13.16 -8.62 3.19
C PHE A 145 -13.83 -9.89 3.76
N HIS A 146 -15.13 -9.80 4.06
CA HIS A 146 -15.91 -10.90 4.62
C HIS A 146 -15.95 -12.10 3.67
N GLU A 147 -16.21 -11.84 2.39
CA GLU A 147 -16.32 -12.81 1.31
C GLU A 147 -14.94 -13.34 0.87
N ALA A 148 -13.90 -12.51 0.93
CA ALA A 148 -12.53 -12.93 0.61
C ALA A 148 -11.98 -13.99 1.59
N ILE A 149 -12.32 -13.91 2.88
CA ILE A 149 -11.82 -14.83 3.93
C ILE A 149 -12.06 -16.31 3.62
N PRO A 150 -13.30 -16.80 3.35
CA PRO A 150 -13.54 -18.20 3.03
C PRO A 150 -12.85 -18.64 1.73
N VAL A 151 -12.71 -17.75 0.73
CA VAL A 151 -12.00 -18.07 -0.51
C VAL A 151 -10.50 -18.25 -0.25
N TYR A 152 -9.86 -17.37 0.54
CA TYR A 152 -8.46 -17.55 0.96
C TYR A 152 -8.27 -18.80 1.84
N ARG A 153 -9.18 -19.10 2.77
CA ARG A 153 -9.13 -20.34 3.56
C ARG A 153 -9.26 -21.59 2.66
N LYS A 154 -10.03 -21.52 1.57
CA LYS A 154 -10.12 -22.59 0.57
C LYS A 154 -8.84 -22.72 -0.28
N LEU A 155 -8.24 -21.60 -0.70
CA LEU A 155 -6.96 -21.58 -1.41
C LEU A 155 -5.82 -22.16 -0.56
N LEU A 156 -5.71 -21.78 0.71
CA LEU A 156 -4.67 -22.27 1.63
C LEU A 156 -4.82 -23.76 1.99
N LYS A 157 -6.00 -24.37 1.81
CA LYS A 157 -6.18 -25.84 1.87
C LYS A 157 -5.63 -26.57 0.64
N ILE A 158 -5.37 -25.87 -0.46
CA ILE A 158 -4.83 -26.41 -1.73
C ILE A 158 -3.35 -26.06 -1.87
N GLN A 159 -2.94 -24.87 -1.40
CA GLN A 159 -1.55 -24.41 -1.35
C GLN A 159 -1.20 -23.90 0.07
N PRO A 160 -0.86 -24.79 1.02
CA PRO A 160 -0.53 -24.41 2.39
C PRO A 160 0.61 -23.38 2.50
N ASP A 161 1.53 -23.37 1.53
CA ASP A 161 2.72 -22.51 1.53
C ASP A 161 2.55 -21.19 0.74
N ASN A 162 1.34 -20.89 0.26
CA ASN A 162 1.07 -19.64 -0.47
C ASN A 162 1.13 -18.43 0.49
N ALA A 163 2.33 -17.87 0.64
CA ALA A 163 2.63 -16.74 1.51
C ALA A 163 1.78 -15.49 1.19
N THR A 164 1.51 -15.23 -0.09
CA THR A 164 0.67 -14.11 -0.54
C THR A 164 -0.79 -14.31 -0.10
N ALA A 165 -1.35 -15.51 -0.28
CA ALA A 165 -2.68 -15.84 0.18
C ALA A 165 -2.81 -15.78 1.72
N ARG A 166 -1.77 -16.20 2.46
CA ARG A 166 -1.75 -16.11 3.93
C ARG A 166 -1.65 -14.65 4.40
N PHE A 167 -0.81 -13.83 3.77
CA PHE A 167 -0.75 -12.38 4.04
C PHE A 167 -2.10 -11.70 3.79
N ASN A 168 -2.72 -11.96 2.64
CA ASN A 168 -4.01 -11.40 2.26
C ASN A 168 -5.16 -11.88 3.16
N LEU A 169 -5.13 -13.13 3.65
CA LEU A 169 -6.07 -13.62 4.66
C LEU A 169 -5.94 -12.85 5.98
N ALA A 170 -4.71 -12.67 6.48
CA ALA A 170 -4.47 -11.90 7.71
C ALA A 170 -4.90 -10.43 7.54
N LEU A 171 -4.74 -9.86 6.34
CA LEU A 171 -5.18 -8.52 6.00
C LEU A 171 -6.71 -8.38 6.00
N ALA A 172 -7.43 -9.33 5.39
CA ALA A 172 -8.90 -9.37 5.41
C ALA A 172 -9.44 -9.51 6.84
N LEU A 173 -8.85 -10.41 7.64
CA LEU A 173 -9.19 -10.59 9.05
C LEU A 173 -8.93 -9.32 9.88
N ALA A 174 -7.85 -8.59 9.60
CA ALA A 174 -7.56 -7.33 10.29
C ALA A 174 -8.55 -6.20 9.93
N ARG A 175 -9.02 -6.14 8.67
CA ARG A 175 -10.07 -5.20 8.23
C ARG A 175 -11.43 -5.53 8.85
N GLU A 176 -11.74 -6.81 9.01
CA GLU A 176 -12.92 -7.33 9.72
C GLU A 176 -12.82 -7.24 11.26
N ALA A 177 -11.83 -6.52 11.80
CA ALA A 177 -11.51 -6.40 13.24
C ALA A 177 -11.28 -7.74 13.98
N LYS A 178 -11.08 -8.85 13.26
CA LYS A 178 -10.78 -10.20 13.80
C LYS A 178 -9.30 -10.30 14.19
N PHE A 179 -8.86 -9.38 15.04
CA PHE A 179 -7.43 -9.11 15.27
C PHE A 179 -6.66 -10.30 15.85
N LEU A 180 -7.28 -11.17 16.63
CA LEU A 180 -6.63 -12.37 17.18
C LEU A 180 -6.36 -13.42 16.09
N GLU A 181 -7.33 -13.67 15.20
CA GLU A 181 -7.13 -14.54 14.04
C GLU A 181 -6.09 -13.95 13.08
N ALA A 182 -6.17 -12.65 12.80
CA ALA A 182 -5.18 -11.95 11.97
C ALA A 182 -3.77 -12.03 12.56
N GLN A 183 -3.60 -11.82 13.87
CA GLN A 183 -2.29 -11.98 14.54
C GLN A 183 -1.75 -13.40 14.39
N LYS A 184 -2.58 -14.43 14.58
CA LYS A 184 -2.17 -15.82 14.35
C LYS A 184 -1.72 -16.03 12.90
N VAL A 185 -2.54 -15.65 11.92
CA VAL A 185 -2.20 -15.87 10.49
C VAL A 185 -0.95 -15.07 10.06
N TYR A 186 -0.65 -13.93 10.68
CA TYR A 186 0.63 -13.23 10.51
C TYR A 186 1.82 -13.97 11.17
N HIS A 187 1.65 -14.60 12.34
CA HIS A 187 2.70 -15.44 12.95
C HIS A 187 2.95 -16.70 12.11
N ASP A 188 1.91 -17.44 11.73
CA ASP A 188 1.98 -18.60 10.83
C ASP A 188 2.74 -18.26 9.51
N LEU A 189 2.61 -17.02 9.03
CA LEU A 189 3.32 -16.51 7.85
C LEU A 189 4.79 -16.18 8.13
N LEU A 190 5.09 -15.61 9.30
CA LEU A 190 6.45 -15.26 9.71
C LEU A 190 7.27 -16.48 10.13
N GLU A 191 6.64 -17.59 10.51
CA GLU A 191 7.30 -18.90 10.65
C GLU A 191 7.72 -19.45 9.27
N LEU A 192 6.78 -19.46 8.31
CA LEU A 192 7.05 -19.91 6.94
C LEU A 192 8.03 -18.99 6.17
N ARG A 193 8.00 -17.68 6.45
CA ARG A 193 8.82 -16.65 5.80
C ARG A 193 9.26 -15.56 6.81
N PRO A 194 10.31 -15.80 7.62
CA PRO A 194 10.78 -14.85 8.64
C PRO A 194 11.17 -13.45 8.12
N GLY A 195 11.52 -13.35 6.83
CA GLY A 195 11.82 -12.10 6.12
C GLY A 195 10.64 -11.39 5.46
N PHE A 196 9.38 -11.80 5.70
CA PHE A 196 8.20 -11.15 5.11
C PHE A 196 7.91 -9.81 5.83
N ILE A 197 8.68 -8.77 5.50
CA ILE A 197 8.70 -7.47 6.20
C ILE A 197 7.30 -6.84 6.33
N GLN A 198 6.46 -6.92 5.30
CA GLN A 198 5.10 -6.36 5.30
C GLN A 198 4.19 -7.02 6.35
N ALA A 199 4.33 -8.33 6.57
CA ALA A 199 3.59 -9.06 7.60
C ALA A 199 4.06 -8.63 8.99
N ARG A 200 5.37 -8.49 9.17
CA ARG A 200 5.97 -8.00 10.42
C ARG A 200 5.57 -6.56 10.74
N ALA A 201 5.47 -5.70 9.72
CA ALA A 201 5.02 -4.31 9.86
C ALA A 201 3.53 -4.23 10.23
N ASN A 202 2.67 -4.99 9.55
CA ASN A 202 1.25 -5.06 9.90
C ASN A 202 1.04 -5.58 11.33
N LEU A 203 1.79 -6.61 11.73
CA LEU A 203 1.79 -7.13 13.09
C LEU A 203 2.27 -6.09 14.12
N ALA A 204 3.29 -5.28 13.79
CA ALA A 204 3.76 -4.19 14.65
C ALA A 204 2.68 -3.11 14.85
N MET A 205 2.03 -2.66 13.76
CA MET A 205 0.93 -1.70 13.81
C MET A 205 -0.27 -2.24 14.60
N MET A 206 -0.62 -3.53 14.44
CA MET A 206 -1.66 -4.20 15.24
C MET A 206 -1.32 -4.32 16.73
N TYR A 207 -0.04 -4.30 17.11
CA TYR A 207 0.36 -4.19 18.51
C TYR A 207 0.33 -2.74 19.01
N GLN A 208 0.61 -1.74 18.17
CA GLN A 208 0.42 -0.32 18.53
C GLN A 208 -1.05 0.00 18.81
N THR A 209 -1.97 -0.36 17.91
CA THR A 209 -3.42 -0.08 18.11
C THR A 209 -4.03 -0.81 19.31
N GLN A 210 -3.39 -1.86 19.80
CA GLN A 210 -3.76 -2.59 21.03
C GLN A 210 -2.99 -2.11 22.27
N ALA A 211 -2.25 -0.99 22.19
CA ALA A 211 -1.35 -0.48 23.24
C ALA A 211 -0.29 -1.49 23.75
N LYS A 212 -0.01 -2.56 22.99
CA LYS A 212 1.01 -3.58 23.28
C LYS A 212 2.39 -3.10 22.81
N LEU A 213 2.77 -1.90 23.24
CA LEU A 213 3.92 -1.14 22.75
C LEU A 213 5.23 -1.95 22.78
N THR A 214 5.50 -2.69 23.85
CA THR A 214 6.70 -3.55 23.98
C THR A 214 6.75 -4.65 22.91
N ALA A 215 5.59 -5.18 22.49
CA ALA A 215 5.51 -6.16 21.40
C ALA A 215 5.70 -5.50 20.02
N ALA A 216 5.08 -4.33 19.79
CA ALA A 216 5.28 -3.55 18.57
C ALA A 216 6.75 -3.17 18.37
N GLY A 217 7.40 -2.65 19.41
CA GLY A 217 8.82 -2.27 19.39
C GLY A 217 9.76 -3.44 19.13
N ARG A 218 9.42 -4.67 19.54
CA ARG A 218 10.16 -5.87 19.13
C ARG A 218 10.04 -6.11 17.62
N GLN A 219 8.84 -6.03 17.06
CA GLN A 219 8.63 -6.24 15.63
C GLN A 219 9.31 -5.17 14.76
N TRP A 220 9.26 -3.89 15.16
CA TRP A 220 9.97 -2.83 14.43
C TRP A 220 11.49 -2.97 14.49
N ARG A 221 12.07 -3.30 15.66
CA ARG A 221 13.52 -3.59 15.76
C ARG A 221 13.93 -4.78 14.89
N GLU A 222 13.08 -5.79 14.77
CA GLU A 222 13.33 -6.98 13.94
C GLU A 222 13.13 -6.75 12.42
N ILE A 223 12.50 -5.63 12.03
CA ILE A 223 12.57 -5.13 10.65
C ILE A 223 13.88 -4.37 10.44
N ILE A 224 14.27 -3.52 11.40
CA ILE A 224 15.51 -2.72 11.32
C ILE A 224 16.77 -3.62 11.32
N SER A 225 16.78 -4.73 12.06
CA SER A 225 17.88 -5.70 12.08
C SER A 225 18.11 -6.35 10.70
N ARG A 226 17.03 -6.65 9.97
CA ARG A 226 17.05 -7.31 8.66
C ARG A 226 17.19 -6.34 7.48
N GLN A 227 16.60 -5.15 7.61
CA GLN A 227 16.61 -4.12 6.59
C GLN A 227 16.80 -2.72 7.22
N PRO A 228 18.05 -2.35 7.59
CA PRO A 228 18.34 -1.05 8.23
C PRO A 228 17.91 0.17 7.39
N SER A 229 17.74 0.01 6.08
CA SER A 229 17.28 1.04 5.15
C SER A 229 15.75 1.23 5.09
N TYR A 230 14.96 0.41 5.80
CA TYR A 230 13.50 0.50 5.77
C TYR A 230 12.97 1.62 6.68
N ALA A 231 12.96 2.85 6.16
CA ALA A 231 12.62 4.08 6.89
C ALA A 231 11.31 4.01 7.70
N ALA A 232 10.29 3.30 7.21
CA ALA A 232 9.01 3.18 7.89
C ALA A 232 9.11 2.43 9.24
N ALA A 233 10.04 1.48 9.40
CA ALA A 233 10.26 0.84 10.70
C ALA A 233 11.00 1.74 11.69
N HIS A 234 11.83 2.68 11.22
CA HIS A 234 12.42 3.70 12.07
C HIS A 234 11.39 4.74 12.54
N LEU A 235 10.40 5.07 11.70
CA LEU A 235 9.25 5.87 12.10
C LEU A 235 8.40 5.15 13.16
N GLY A 236 7.93 3.93 12.86
CA GLY A 236 7.10 3.15 13.78
C GLY A 236 7.81 2.79 15.10
N LEU A 237 9.12 2.54 15.08
CA LEU A 237 9.89 2.39 16.32
C LEU A 237 9.97 3.71 17.10
N GLY A 238 10.18 4.84 16.42
CA GLY A 238 10.22 6.15 17.07
C GLY A 238 8.90 6.51 17.74
N GLU A 239 7.78 6.23 17.08
CA GLU A 239 6.42 6.42 17.62
C GLU A 239 6.19 5.54 18.86
N VAL A 240 6.50 4.23 18.76
CA VAL A 240 6.43 3.32 19.92
C VAL A 240 7.31 3.77 21.09
N LEU A 241 8.48 4.37 20.82
CA LEU A 241 9.36 4.89 21.87
C LEU A 241 8.84 6.19 22.48
N MET A 242 8.13 7.04 21.73
CA MET A 242 7.40 8.19 22.31
C MET A 242 6.28 7.72 23.23
N ASP A 243 5.49 6.73 22.82
CA ASP A 243 4.40 6.16 23.63
C ASP A 243 4.92 5.44 24.88
N LEU A 244 6.11 4.85 24.82
CA LEU A 244 6.85 4.27 25.96
C LEU A 244 7.56 5.33 26.83
N ASN A 245 7.42 6.62 26.52
CA ASN A 245 8.09 7.73 27.21
C ASN A 245 9.64 7.64 27.20
N ASP A 246 10.22 7.10 26.12
CA ASP A 246 11.64 7.22 25.76
C ASP A 246 11.83 8.19 24.56
N PRO A 247 11.80 9.51 24.79
CA PRO A 247 12.02 10.49 23.73
C PRO A 247 13.48 10.49 23.24
N ARG A 248 14.43 9.88 23.97
CA ARG A 248 15.84 9.81 23.56
C ARG A 248 16.06 8.72 22.51
N GLY A 249 15.51 7.52 22.74
CA GLY A 249 15.46 6.46 21.74
C GLY A 249 14.60 6.84 20.53
N ALA A 250 13.44 7.48 20.77
CA ALA A 250 12.61 8.00 19.68
C ALA A 250 13.36 8.98 18.78
N MET A 251 14.09 9.94 19.36
CA MET A 251 14.93 10.88 18.62
C MET A 251 16.03 10.17 17.80
N GLN A 252 16.61 9.06 18.28
CA GLN A 252 17.57 8.29 17.50
C GLN A 252 16.90 7.61 16.28
N ALA A 253 15.75 6.98 16.48
CA ALA A 253 14.99 6.33 15.42
C ALA A 253 14.52 7.35 14.36
N PHE A 254 13.98 8.50 14.77
CA PHE A 254 13.59 9.55 13.82
C PHE A 254 14.78 10.20 13.09
N VAL A 255 15.99 10.27 13.68
CA VAL A 255 17.21 10.65 12.96
C VAL A 255 17.59 9.63 11.88
N ALA A 256 17.37 8.33 12.11
CA ALA A 256 17.57 7.33 11.07
C ALA A 256 16.53 7.47 9.95
N ALA A 257 15.26 7.70 10.30
CA ALA A 257 14.19 7.95 9.33
C ALA A 257 14.45 9.19 8.44
N THR A 258 14.86 10.32 9.02
CA THR A 258 15.14 11.54 8.23
C THR A 258 16.41 11.45 7.38
N LYS A 259 17.40 10.63 7.77
CA LYS A 259 18.53 10.27 6.89
C LYS A 259 18.11 9.45 5.67
N LEU A 260 17.19 8.50 5.86
CA LEU A 260 16.70 7.61 4.80
C LEU A 260 15.66 8.28 3.90
N GLN A 261 14.88 9.23 4.42
CA GLN A 261 13.87 9.98 3.69
C GLN A 261 13.96 11.49 4.00
N PRO A 262 14.99 12.20 3.49
CA PRO A 262 15.23 13.61 3.84
C PRO A 262 14.13 14.59 3.36
N ARG A 263 13.26 14.16 2.44
CA ARG A 263 12.08 14.92 1.96
C ARG A 263 10.75 14.54 2.68
N ASN A 264 10.77 13.68 3.69
CA ASN A 264 9.59 13.34 4.48
C ASN A 264 9.39 14.38 5.59
N ALA A 265 8.43 15.29 5.43
CA ALA A 265 8.13 16.34 6.41
C ALA A 265 7.73 15.77 7.78
N SER A 266 6.84 14.77 7.80
CA SER A 266 6.38 14.12 9.04
C SER A 266 7.52 13.46 9.82
N ALA A 267 8.54 12.91 9.14
CA ALA A 267 9.74 12.39 9.81
C ALA A 267 10.52 13.50 10.55
N TRP A 268 10.60 14.70 9.96
CA TRP A 268 11.21 15.87 10.59
C TRP A 268 10.35 16.45 11.73
N LEU A 269 9.03 16.44 11.59
CA LEU A 269 8.10 16.84 12.66
C LEU A 269 8.16 15.89 13.87
N ASN A 270 8.13 14.58 13.63
CA ASN A 270 8.27 13.56 14.68
C ASN A 270 9.64 13.67 15.38
N LEU A 271 10.72 13.92 14.61
CA LEU A 271 12.04 14.23 15.18
C LEU A 271 12.01 15.50 16.06
N ALA A 272 11.30 16.55 15.65
CA ALA A 272 11.16 17.77 16.44
C ALA A 272 10.41 17.53 17.75
N ALA A 273 9.30 16.78 17.71
CA ALA A 273 8.53 16.40 18.89
C ALA A 273 9.37 15.56 19.88
N ALA A 274 10.08 14.54 19.39
CA ALA A 274 10.96 13.72 20.23
C ALA A 274 12.11 14.54 20.82
N ALA A 275 12.76 15.40 20.03
CA ALA A 275 13.82 16.27 20.52
C ALA A 275 13.31 17.28 21.56
N LYS A 276 12.07 17.78 21.44
CA LYS A 276 11.42 18.64 22.44
C LYS A 276 11.18 17.87 23.75
N SER A 277 10.57 16.69 23.68
CA SER A 277 10.33 15.84 24.85
C SER A 277 11.63 15.34 25.52
N ALA A 278 12.74 15.26 24.77
CA ALA A 278 14.07 14.98 25.30
C ALA A 278 14.80 16.20 25.91
N GLY A 279 14.14 17.37 26.00
CA GLY A 279 14.72 18.62 26.50
C GLY A 279 15.71 19.30 25.54
N SER A 280 15.79 18.84 24.29
CA SER A 280 16.78 19.28 23.29
C SER A 280 16.21 20.32 22.34
N GLY A 281 15.72 21.45 22.89
CA GLY A 281 15.03 22.51 22.13
C GLY A 281 15.78 22.99 20.88
N GLY A 282 17.11 23.08 20.90
CA GLY A 282 17.91 23.42 19.73
C GLY A 282 17.83 22.41 18.58
N ARG A 283 17.81 21.09 18.90
CA ARG A 283 17.61 20.02 17.90
C ARG A 283 16.16 19.99 17.42
N ALA A 284 15.21 20.25 18.33
CA ALA A 284 13.79 20.34 17.99
C ALA A 284 13.53 21.47 16.98
N MET A 285 14.00 22.68 17.27
CA MET A 285 13.93 23.84 16.36
C MET A 285 14.57 23.57 15.00
N PHE A 286 15.74 22.92 14.95
CA PHE A 286 16.39 22.54 13.68
C PHE A 286 15.51 21.58 12.85
N ALA A 287 15.02 20.51 13.47
CA ALA A 287 14.18 19.52 12.79
C ALA A 287 12.84 20.14 12.34
N LEU A 288 12.26 21.01 13.16
CA LEU A 288 10.99 21.67 12.86
C LEU A 288 11.10 22.66 11.69
N ARG A 289 12.19 23.44 11.63
CA ARG A 289 12.53 24.26 10.46
C ARG A 289 12.74 23.41 9.19
N LYS A 290 13.24 22.16 9.30
CA LYS A 290 13.33 21.22 8.17
C LYS A 290 11.96 20.67 7.75
N SER A 291 11.04 20.42 8.70
CA SER A 291 9.66 20.06 8.38
C SER A 291 8.94 21.20 7.64
N LEU A 292 8.98 22.42 8.19
CA LEU A 292 8.32 23.59 7.62
C LEU A 292 8.88 24.00 6.24
N ALA A 293 10.15 23.72 5.96
CA ALA A 293 10.74 23.91 4.63
C ALA A 293 10.22 22.90 3.56
N LEU A 294 9.57 21.81 4.00
CA LEU A 294 8.93 20.80 3.13
C LEU A 294 7.40 20.93 3.13
N ALA A 295 6.81 21.36 4.24
CA ALA A 295 5.38 21.55 4.46
C ALA A 295 5.12 22.91 5.15
N PRO A 296 5.16 24.05 4.41
CA PRO A 296 5.05 25.39 5.00
C PRO A 296 3.65 25.74 5.51
N HIS A 297 2.62 24.97 5.15
CA HIS A 297 1.22 25.15 5.54
C HIS A 297 0.82 24.34 6.79
N ASP A 298 1.79 23.88 7.59
CA ASP A 298 1.55 23.16 8.84
C ASP A 298 1.45 24.15 10.03
N ALA A 299 0.21 24.46 10.43
CA ALA A 299 -0.07 25.39 11.52
C ALA A 299 0.47 24.89 12.88
N GLU A 300 0.42 23.59 13.16
CA GLU A 300 0.90 23.02 14.42
C GLU A 300 2.42 23.06 14.51
N ALA A 301 3.12 22.82 13.40
CA ALA A 301 4.57 22.96 13.33
C ALA A 301 5.02 24.42 13.54
N TRP A 302 4.30 25.40 12.98
CA TRP A 302 4.54 26.82 13.26
C TRP A 302 4.25 27.17 14.73
N ALA A 303 3.16 26.66 15.32
CA ALA A 303 2.84 26.85 16.73
C ALA A 303 3.94 26.29 17.65
N MET A 304 4.41 25.08 17.34
CA MET A 304 5.47 24.39 18.09
C MET A 304 6.82 25.12 17.96
N LEU A 305 7.13 25.70 16.79
CA LEU A 305 8.34 26.50 16.60
C LEU A 305 8.29 27.75 17.47
N GLY A 306 7.13 28.39 17.56
CA GLY A 306 6.95 29.55 18.43
C GLY A 306 7.13 29.23 19.92
N ASP A 307 6.56 28.10 20.38
CA ASP A 307 6.75 27.62 21.76
C ASP A 307 8.23 27.32 22.07
N ILE A 308 8.94 26.60 21.19
CA ILE A 308 10.35 26.24 21.40
C ILE A 308 11.24 27.49 21.40
N SER A 309 10.99 28.45 20.50
CA SER A 309 11.74 29.71 20.48
C SER A 309 11.48 30.54 21.74
N LEU A 310 10.25 30.58 22.26
CA LEU A 310 9.97 31.22 23.55
C LEU A 310 10.68 30.52 24.73
N GLU A 311 10.74 29.19 24.71
CA GLU A 311 11.43 28.38 25.73
C GLU A 311 12.94 28.69 25.74
N ILE A 312 13.58 28.73 24.57
CA ILE A 312 15.00 29.10 24.40
C ILE A 312 15.23 30.56 24.82
N TYR A 313 14.34 31.49 24.47
CA TYR A 313 14.41 32.88 24.93
C TYR A 313 14.40 32.97 26.45
N ARG A 314 13.42 32.32 27.11
CA ARG A 314 13.30 32.33 28.58
C ARG A 314 14.50 31.71 29.28
N ALA A 315 15.13 30.70 28.69
CA ALA A 315 16.30 30.03 29.25
C ALA A 315 17.64 30.77 29.03
N LYS A 316 17.72 31.72 28.07
CA LYS A 316 19.01 32.32 27.62
C LYS A 316 19.02 33.83 27.44
N GLY A 317 17.88 34.51 27.51
CA GLY A 317 17.75 35.94 27.17
C GLY A 317 17.93 36.26 25.67
N ASP A 318 17.95 35.24 24.80
CA ASP A 318 18.22 35.32 23.35
C ASP A 318 17.09 36.09 22.62
N ARG A 319 17.17 37.44 22.63
CA ARG A 319 16.14 38.35 22.08
C ARG A 319 15.67 37.98 20.66
N PRO A 320 16.54 37.61 19.70
CA PRO A 320 16.13 37.04 18.42
C PRO A 320 15.08 35.92 18.50
N ARG A 321 15.10 35.07 19.54
CA ARG A 321 14.11 33.98 19.71
C ARG A 321 12.77 34.46 20.21
N ALA A 322 12.70 35.57 20.94
CA ALA A 322 11.41 36.20 21.24
C ALA A 322 10.74 36.72 19.96
N ILE A 323 11.52 37.25 19.02
CA ILE A 323 11.04 37.70 17.71
C ILE A 323 10.62 36.50 16.84
N GLU A 324 11.47 35.47 16.73
CA GLU A 324 11.14 34.22 16.03
C GLU A 324 9.87 33.56 16.61
N ALA A 325 9.68 33.61 17.93
CA ALA A 325 8.49 33.06 18.58
C ALA A 325 7.19 33.72 18.10
N VAL A 326 7.17 35.06 18.07
CA VAL A 326 6.02 35.85 17.61
C VAL A 326 5.78 35.67 16.11
N GLN A 327 6.83 35.65 15.29
CA GLN A 327 6.72 35.41 13.85
C GLN A 327 6.14 34.02 13.56
N ALA A 328 6.59 32.98 14.28
CA ALA A 328 6.08 31.63 14.11
C ALA A 328 4.61 31.49 14.54
N TRP A 329 4.20 32.09 15.68
CA TRP A 329 2.79 32.12 16.06
C TRP A 329 1.91 32.94 15.09
N LYS A 330 2.43 34.04 14.51
CA LYS A 330 1.72 34.78 13.45
C LYS A 330 1.49 33.91 12.21
N ARG A 331 2.52 33.20 11.70
CA ARG A 331 2.36 32.22 10.62
C ARG A 331 1.38 31.09 10.94
N SER A 332 1.37 30.61 12.19
CA SER A 332 0.39 29.62 12.64
C SER A 332 -1.04 30.16 12.59
N LEU A 333 -1.27 31.41 13.03
CA LEU A 333 -2.57 32.09 13.00
C LEU A 333 -3.03 32.52 11.60
N GLU A 334 -2.11 32.72 10.65
CA GLU A 334 -2.42 32.94 9.23
C GLU A 334 -2.97 31.66 8.55
N ILE A 335 -2.61 30.48 9.05
CA ILE A 335 -3.04 29.18 8.51
C ILE A 335 -4.29 28.66 9.26
N ASP A 336 -4.28 28.71 10.59
CA ASP A 336 -5.44 28.44 11.45
C ASP A 336 -5.64 29.59 12.46
N PRO A 337 -6.59 30.51 12.20
CA PRO A 337 -6.94 31.60 13.12
C PRO A 337 -7.57 31.14 14.45
N ASN A 338 -8.06 29.91 14.57
CA ASN A 338 -8.85 29.43 15.71
C ASN A 338 -7.99 29.01 16.93
N GLN A 339 -6.89 29.71 17.16
CA GLN A 339 -5.91 29.38 18.19
C GLN A 339 -5.81 30.49 19.26
N PRO A 340 -6.82 30.67 20.12
CA PRO A 340 -6.89 31.79 21.08
C PRO A 340 -5.71 31.85 22.06
N ARG A 341 -5.03 30.71 22.32
CA ARG A 341 -3.76 30.68 23.06
C ARG A 341 -2.68 31.51 22.34
N LEU A 342 -2.51 31.30 21.03
CA LEU A 342 -1.52 31.99 20.23
C LEU A 342 -1.88 33.47 20.06
N THR A 343 -3.16 33.79 19.84
CA THR A 343 -3.64 35.18 19.78
C THR A 343 -3.29 35.95 21.05
N LYS A 344 -3.46 35.33 22.22
CA LYS A 344 -3.05 35.91 23.51
C LYS A 344 -1.53 36.02 23.65
N LEU A 345 -0.76 35.03 23.19
CA LEU A 345 0.71 35.05 23.25
C LEU A 345 1.32 36.12 22.33
N VAL A 346 0.85 36.24 21.09
CA VAL A 346 1.24 37.32 20.16
C VAL A 346 0.94 38.68 20.80
N ARG A 347 -0.28 38.90 21.32
CA ARG A 347 -0.63 40.18 21.98
C ARG A 347 0.24 40.54 23.21
N ILE A 348 0.91 39.57 23.83
CA ILE A 348 1.86 39.79 24.93
C ILE A 348 3.27 40.05 24.38
N TYR A 349 3.73 39.24 23.43
CA TYR A 349 5.13 39.23 22.99
C TYR A 349 5.42 40.12 21.76
N ASP A 350 4.42 40.70 21.10
CA ASP A 350 4.54 41.62 19.95
C ASP A 350 4.63 43.11 20.36
N ARG A 351 4.07 43.49 21.54
CA ARG A 351 4.73 44.36 22.55
C ARG A 351 5.98 45.18 22.18
N PRO A 352 6.00 46.47 21.76
CA PRO A 352 7.28 47.21 21.79
C PRO A 352 7.88 47.21 23.20
N ALA A 353 9.21 47.24 23.29
CA ALA A 353 9.95 47.04 24.54
C ALA A 353 9.89 48.22 25.55
N LYS A 354 9.02 49.22 25.31
CA LYS A 354 8.70 50.29 26.26
C LYS A 354 7.44 49.98 27.10
N ASP A 355 6.66 48.95 26.71
CA ASP A 355 5.36 48.61 27.30
C ASP A 355 5.41 47.31 28.12
N ARG A 356 6.57 47.00 28.72
CA ARG A 356 6.86 45.76 29.47
C ARG A 356 7.80 46.02 30.64
#